data_AF-H7C8G0-F1
#
_entry.id   AF-H7C8G0-F1
#
_cell.length_a   1.000
_cell.length_b   1.000
_cell.length_c   1.000
_cell.angle_alpha   90.00
_cell.angle_beta   90.00
_cell.angle_gamma   90.00
#
_symmetry.space_group_name_H-M   'P 1'
#
loop_
_entity.id
_entity.type
_entity.pdbx_description
1 polymer ?
#
loop_
_entity_poly.entity_id
_entity_poly.type
_entity_poly.pdbx_seq_one_letter_code
_entity_poly.pdbx_strand_id
1 'polypeptide(L)'
;MLLKNPLCGDVIQHTGGLRKIRFSDSKRNKGKRGGIRIIYYWYLEKSQFLLFTIYGKNIADDLTTSQREQLSKMLDMIKKRVMMIKRDIFSELQERMEAWSELNEGKKTLKTHRINMKPLSMTPTEVKAIREKLKLSQAVFAQYLHTGVTTLQNWEQGLAKPNKQAVLLLKMVEKRPDTLNELAGL
;
A
#
# COMPACT_ATOMS: atom_id res chain seq x y z
N MET A 1 3.87 -4.61 -31.17
CA MET A 1 3.17 -3.80 -32.19
C MET A 1 2.31 -2.73 -31.53
N LEU A 2 1.28 -3.08 -30.74
CA LEU A 2 0.41 -2.12 -30.06
C LEU A 2 1.15 -1.14 -29.13
N LEU A 3 2.11 -1.62 -28.33
CA LEU A 3 2.93 -0.74 -27.46
C LEU A 3 3.79 0.25 -28.25
N LYS A 4 4.24 -0.09 -29.47
CA LYS A 4 5.06 0.78 -30.31
C LYS A 4 4.21 1.78 -31.12
N ASN A 5 2.99 1.39 -31.49
CA ASN A 5 2.04 2.25 -32.18
C ASN A 5 0.61 1.87 -31.75
N PRO A 6 0.05 2.57 -30.74
CA PRO A 6 -1.31 2.31 -30.25
C PRO A 6 -2.41 2.56 -31.28
N LEU A 7 -2.13 3.33 -32.34
CA LEU A 7 -3.09 3.74 -33.36
C LEU A 7 -3.10 2.82 -34.59
N CYS A 8 -2.35 1.73 -34.59
CA CYS A 8 -2.18 0.86 -35.76
C CYS A 8 -3.42 0.04 -36.17
N GLY A 9 -4.50 0.04 -35.38
CA GLY A 9 -5.78 -0.56 -35.74
C GLY A 9 -6.73 0.41 -36.44
N ASP A 10 -7.52 -0.12 -37.37
CA ASP A 10 -8.56 0.60 -38.12
C ASP A 10 -9.66 1.07 -37.15
N VAL A 11 -10.06 2.35 -37.20
CA VAL A 11 -11.14 2.86 -36.36
C VAL A 11 -12.48 2.27 -36.81
N ILE A 12 -13.25 1.74 -35.86
CA ILE A 12 -14.61 1.25 -36.10
C ILE A 12 -15.56 2.43 -35.93
N GLN A 13 -16.18 2.86 -37.03
CA GLN A 13 -17.13 3.98 -37.00
C GLN A 13 -18.30 3.71 -36.05
N HIS A 14 -18.81 4.77 -35.42
CA HIS A 14 -19.94 4.73 -34.48
C HIS A 14 -19.74 3.86 -33.22
N THR A 15 -18.49 3.73 -32.74
CA THR A 15 -18.16 2.97 -31.51
C THR A 15 -17.43 3.78 -30.43
N GLY A 16 -17.36 5.11 -30.59
CA GLY A 16 -16.65 5.97 -29.62
C GLY A 16 -15.13 5.81 -29.61
N GLY A 17 -14.55 5.25 -30.68
CA GLY A 17 -13.10 5.15 -30.89
C GLY A 17 -12.50 3.76 -30.73
N LEU A 18 -13.29 2.67 -30.75
CA LEU A 18 -12.74 1.32 -30.83
C LEU A 18 -11.97 1.11 -32.12
N ARG A 19 -10.93 0.28 -32.05
CA ARG A 19 -10.04 -0.04 -33.16
C ARG A 19 -9.98 -1.54 -33.39
N LYS A 20 -9.91 -1.94 -34.66
CA LYS A 20 -9.75 -3.33 -35.10
C LYS A 20 -8.35 -3.51 -35.68
N ILE A 21 -7.58 -4.43 -35.10
CA ILE A 21 -6.27 -4.83 -35.64
C ILE A 21 -6.31 -6.27 -36.12
N ARG A 22 -5.66 -6.54 -37.25
CA ARG A 22 -5.48 -7.89 -37.82
C ARG A 22 -4.09 -8.40 -37.49
N PHE A 23 -4.01 -9.54 -36.82
CA PHE A 23 -2.77 -10.19 -36.42
C PHE A 23 -2.57 -11.49 -37.21
N SER A 24 -1.36 -11.76 -37.67
CA SER A 24 -1.01 -13.03 -38.30
C SER A 24 -0.99 -14.13 -37.26
N ASP A 25 -1.67 -15.25 -37.52
CA ASP A 25 -1.64 -16.42 -36.65
C ASP A 25 -0.60 -17.41 -37.18
N SER A 26 0.64 -17.25 -36.73
CA SER A 26 1.77 -18.10 -37.13
C SER A 26 1.61 -19.55 -36.66
N LYS A 27 0.85 -19.79 -35.58
CA LYS A 27 0.58 -21.16 -35.08
C LYS A 27 -0.37 -21.94 -35.97
N ARG A 28 -1.21 -21.26 -36.76
CA ARG A 28 -2.18 -21.89 -37.69
C ARG A 28 -1.75 -21.79 -39.16
N ASN A 29 -0.52 -21.37 -39.46
CA ASN A 29 -0.05 -21.08 -40.82
C ASN A 29 -0.98 -20.12 -41.59
N LYS A 30 -1.59 -19.15 -40.90
CA LYS A 30 -2.51 -18.17 -41.52
C LYS A 30 -1.89 -16.78 -41.53
N GLY A 31 -1.70 -16.22 -42.73
CA GLY A 31 -1.26 -14.83 -42.93
C GLY A 31 -2.26 -13.80 -42.37
N LYS A 32 -1.91 -12.51 -42.40
CA LYS A 32 -2.73 -11.42 -41.84
C LYS A 32 -4.20 -11.38 -42.32
N ARG A 33 -4.48 -11.88 -43.54
CA ARG A 33 -5.84 -11.99 -44.11
C ARG A 33 -6.64 -13.18 -43.57
N GLY A 34 -5.99 -14.21 -43.03
CA GLY A 34 -6.63 -15.41 -42.45
C GLY A 34 -6.48 -15.54 -40.93
N GLY A 35 -5.74 -14.62 -40.29
CA GLY A 35 -5.42 -14.66 -38.86
C GLY A 35 -6.49 -14.06 -37.95
N ILE A 36 -6.02 -13.56 -36.80
CA ILE A 36 -6.84 -13.13 -35.66
C ILE A 36 -7.18 -11.64 -35.77
N ARG A 37 -8.41 -11.27 -35.38
CA ARG A 37 -8.85 -9.88 -35.22
C ARG A 37 -9.02 -9.58 -33.74
N ILE A 38 -8.48 -8.44 -33.31
CA ILE A 38 -8.62 -7.94 -31.94
C ILE A 38 -9.32 -6.58 -32.02
N ILE A 39 -10.36 -6.41 -31.21
CA ILE A 39 -11.00 -5.11 -30.99
C ILE A 39 -10.49 -4.55 -29.68
N TYR A 40 -9.97 -3.33 -29.72
CA TYR A 40 -9.42 -2.66 -28.55
C TYR A 40 -9.74 -1.17 -28.50
N TYR A 41 -9.62 -0.57 -27.32
CA TYR A 41 -9.61 0.88 -27.11
C TYR A 41 -8.25 1.30 -26.55
N TRP A 42 -7.68 2.39 -27.08
CA TRP A 42 -6.48 3.01 -26.51
C TRP A 42 -6.89 4.15 -25.58
N TYR A 43 -6.72 3.96 -24.27
CA TYR A 43 -7.07 4.97 -23.29
C TYR A 43 -5.86 5.86 -22.96
N LEU A 44 -5.79 7.00 -23.63
CA LEU A 44 -4.65 7.92 -23.57
C LEU A 44 -4.32 8.39 -22.15
N GLU A 45 -5.31 8.86 -21.37
CA GLU A 45 -5.12 9.36 -20.01
C GLU A 45 -4.46 8.35 -19.06
N LYS A 46 -4.72 7.06 -19.26
CA LYS A 46 -4.23 5.99 -18.39
C LYS A 46 -3.11 5.18 -19.01
N SER A 47 -2.72 5.48 -20.26
CA SER A 47 -1.77 4.70 -21.05
C SER A 47 -2.10 3.19 -21.06
N GLN A 48 -3.39 2.86 -21.18
CA GLN A 48 -3.88 1.49 -21.08
C GLN A 48 -4.65 1.04 -22.33
N PHE A 49 -4.51 -0.24 -22.68
CA PHE A 49 -5.30 -0.89 -23.71
C PHE A 49 -6.47 -1.64 -23.07
N LEU A 50 -7.69 -1.35 -23.50
CA LEU A 50 -8.86 -2.16 -23.17
C LEU A 50 -9.12 -3.12 -24.32
N LEU A 51 -8.93 -4.42 -24.09
CA LEU A 51 -9.19 -5.47 -25.08
C LEU A 51 -10.63 -5.96 -24.92
N PHE A 52 -11.45 -5.77 -25.97
CA PHE A 52 -12.89 -6.08 -25.90
C PHE A 52 -13.17 -7.51 -26.35
N THR A 53 -12.58 -7.93 -27.47
CA THR A 53 -12.79 -9.27 -28.00
C THR A 53 -11.69 -9.68 -28.98
N ILE A 54 -11.55 -10.98 -29.16
CA ILE A 54 -10.64 -11.65 -30.08
C ILE A 54 -11.44 -12.67 -30.90
N TYR A 55 -11.31 -12.65 -32.23
CA TYR A 55 -12.00 -13.61 -33.10
C TYR A 55 -11.22 -13.89 -34.40
N GLY A 56 -11.41 -15.09 -34.96
CA GLY A 56 -10.85 -15.49 -36.25
C GLY A 56 -11.75 -15.10 -37.42
N LYS A 57 -11.23 -15.14 -38.65
CA LYS A 57 -12.00 -14.85 -39.88
C LYS A 57 -13.30 -15.65 -39.98
N ASN A 58 -13.29 -16.91 -39.54
CA ASN A 58 -14.42 -17.83 -39.71
C ASN A 58 -15.58 -17.59 -38.73
N ILE A 59 -15.49 -16.56 -37.87
CA ILE A 59 -16.49 -16.30 -36.82
C ILE A 59 -17.34 -15.08 -37.17
N ALA A 60 -16.71 -14.01 -37.66
CA ALA A 60 -17.41 -12.79 -38.07
C ALA A 60 -16.55 -12.01 -39.08
N ASP A 61 -17.14 -11.61 -40.20
CA ASP A 61 -16.45 -10.79 -41.20
C ASP A 61 -16.66 -9.29 -40.93
N ASP A 62 -17.90 -8.85 -40.69
CA ASP A 62 -18.24 -7.47 -40.34
C ASP A 62 -19.18 -7.36 -39.13
N LEU A 63 -18.95 -6.33 -38.31
CA LEU A 63 -19.80 -6.02 -37.16
C LEU A 63 -21.12 -5.44 -37.64
N THR A 64 -22.23 -5.99 -37.15
CA THR A 64 -23.57 -5.44 -37.37
C THR A 64 -23.75 -4.12 -36.64
N THR A 65 -24.75 -3.32 -37.04
CA THR A 65 -25.06 -2.04 -36.39
C THR A 65 -25.36 -2.23 -34.90
N SER A 66 -26.15 -3.25 -34.55
CA SER A 66 -26.47 -3.57 -33.15
C SER A 66 -25.23 -3.93 -32.33
N GLN A 67 -24.29 -4.70 -32.90
CA GLN A 67 -23.03 -5.04 -32.23
C GLN A 67 -22.15 -3.81 -31.99
N ARG A 68 -22.09 -2.88 -32.95
CA ARG A 68 -21.35 -1.62 -32.78
C ARG A 68 -21.96 -0.77 -31.67
N GLU A 69 -23.28 -0.69 -31.61
CA GLU A 69 -23.99 0.04 -30.57
C GLU A 69 -23.75 -0.58 -29.18
N GLN A 70 -23.83 -1.90 -29.05
CA GLN A 70 -23.52 -2.61 -27.81
C GLN A 70 -22.09 -2.34 -27.33
N LEU A 71 -21.11 -2.43 -28.25
CA LEU A 71 -19.70 -2.14 -27.95
C LEU A 71 -19.48 -0.69 -27.52
N SER A 72 -20.17 0.27 -28.16
CA SER A 72 -20.12 1.68 -27.77
C SER A 72 -20.65 1.87 -26.35
N LYS A 73 -21.82 1.30 -26.04
CA LYS A 73 -22.43 1.38 -24.70
C LYS A 73 -21.52 0.77 -23.63
N MET A 74 -20.90 -0.37 -23.93
CA MET A 74 -19.93 -1.00 -23.02
C MET A 74 -18.71 -0.11 -22.78
N LEU A 75 -18.17 0.51 -23.83
CA LEU A 75 -17.04 1.43 -23.71
C LEU A 75 -17.40 2.64 -22.82
N ASP A 76 -18.58 3.22 -23.02
CA ASP A 76 -19.05 4.36 -22.22
C ASP A 76 -19.24 3.98 -20.75
N MET A 77 -19.80 2.80 -20.47
CA MET A 77 -19.90 2.29 -19.09
C MET A 77 -18.52 2.12 -18.45
N ILE A 78 -17.55 1.55 -19.16
CA ILE A 78 -16.19 1.36 -18.64
C ILE A 78 -15.52 2.72 -18.38
N LYS A 79 -15.63 3.67 -19.31
CA LYS A 79 -15.11 5.04 -19.13
C LYS A 79 -15.72 5.73 -17.90
N LYS A 80 -17.05 5.64 -17.73
CA LYS A 80 -17.75 6.19 -16.57
C LYS A 80 -17.29 5.56 -15.25
N ARG A 81 -17.15 4.23 -15.21
CA ARG A 81 -16.66 3.51 -14.02
C ARG A 81 -15.24 3.95 -13.65
N VAL A 82 -14.35 4.09 -14.63
CA VAL A 82 -12.97 4.56 -14.38
C VAL A 82 -12.95 6.03 -13.94
N MET A 83 -13.86 6.87 -14.45
CA MET A 83 -14.02 8.26 -14.01
C MET A 83 -14.47 8.34 -12.54
N MET A 84 -15.45 7.52 -12.12
CA MET A 84 -15.97 7.52 -10.75
C MET A 84 -14.97 6.99 -9.70
N ILE A 85 -14.01 6.15 -10.11
CA ILE A 85 -12.96 5.61 -9.21
C ILE A 85 -11.82 6.63 -8.97
N LYS A 86 -11.83 7.78 -9.66
CA LYS A 86 -10.95 8.91 -9.29
C LYS A 86 -11.44 9.46 -7.93
N ARG A 87 -10.89 8.94 -6.84
CA ARG A 87 -11.07 9.47 -5.48
C ARG A 87 -10.73 10.96 -5.49
N ASP A 88 -11.71 11.80 -5.15
CA ASP A 88 -11.50 13.25 -5.09
C ASP A 88 -10.88 13.63 -3.75
N ILE A 89 -9.54 13.54 -3.73
CA ILE A 89 -8.75 13.88 -2.54
C ILE A 89 -8.97 15.35 -2.15
N PHE A 90 -9.26 16.23 -3.12
CA PHE A 90 -9.44 17.65 -2.83
C PHE A 90 -10.75 17.89 -2.07
N SER A 91 -11.86 17.30 -2.53
CA SER A 91 -13.14 17.37 -1.81
C SER A 91 -13.07 16.74 -0.42
N GLU A 92 -12.43 15.56 -0.30
CA GLU A 92 -12.23 14.92 1.01
C GLU A 92 -11.39 15.78 1.96
N LEU A 93 -10.37 16.48 1.46
CA LEU A 93 -9.56 17.39 2.27
C LEU A 93 -10.33 18.62 2.68
N GLN A 94 -11.10 19.22 1.77
CA GLN A 94 -11.91 20.41 2.07
C GLN A 94 -12.93 20.11 3.17
N GLU A 95 -13.65 18.99 3.07
CA GLU A 95 -14.61 18.55 4.10
C GLU A 95 -13.92 18.37 5.47
N ARG A 96 -12.71 17.79 5.48
CA ARG A 96 -11.93 17.59 6.71
C ARG A 96 -11.44 18.91 7.31
N MET A 97 -11.06 19.88 6.48
CA MET A 97 -10.63 21.21 6.92
C MET A 97 -11.80 22.01 7.50
N GLU A 98 -12.97 21.96 6.87
CA GLU A 98 -14.21 22.55 7.39
C GLU A 98 -14.57 21.92 8.74
N ALA A 99 -14.54 20.59 8.83
CA ALA A 99 -14.79 19.88 10.10
C ALA A 99 -13.77 20.23 11.20
N TRP A 100 -12.52 20.53 10.83
CA TRP A 100 -11.49 21.02 11.76
C TRP A 100 -11.74 22.47 12.19
N SER A 101 -12.21 23.34 11.30
CA SER A 101 -12.63 24.71 11.64
C SER A 101 -13.79 24.71 12.63
N GLU A 102 -14.80 23.87 12.38
CA GLU A 102 -15.94 23.70 13.27
C GLU A 102 -15.54 23.17 14.66
N LEU A 103 -14.48 22.35 14.73
CA LEU A 103 -13.91 21.92 16.01
C LEU A 103 -13.28 23.10 16.78
N ASN A 104 -12.52 23.95 16.10
CA ASN A 104 -11.89 25.13 16.72
C ASN A 104 -12.93 26.14 17.22
N GLU A 105 -14.06 26.26 16.51
CA GLU A 105 -15.20 27.09 16.90
C GLU A 105 -16.11 26.41 17.95
N GLY A 106 -15.83 25.16 18.34
CA GLY A 106 -16.61 24.40 19.31
C GLY A 106 -17.96 23.87 18.78
N LYS A 107 -18.21 23.97 17.47
CA LYS A 107 -19.45 23.54 16.80
C LYS A 107 -19.48 22.03 16.54
N LYS A 108 -18.32 21.37 16.50
CA LYS A 108 -18.20 19.95 16.14
C LYS A 108 -17.16 19.25 16.98
N THR A 109 -17.44 18.00 17.35
CA THR A 109 -16.46 17.15 18.04
C THR A 109 -15.90 16.13 17.06
N LEU A 110 -14.57 16.13 16.90
CA LEU A 110 -13.87 15.11 16.12
C LEU A 110 -13.36 14.01 17.04
N LYS A 111 -13.25 12.78 16.51
CA LYS A 111 -12.66 11.65 17.22
C LYS A 111 -11.23 12.00 17.65
N THR A 112 -11.05 12.26 18.94
CA THR A 112 -9.79 12.75 19.51
C THR A 112 -9.20 11.67 20.40
N HIS A 113 -7.98 11.24 20.11
CA HIS A 113 -7.21 10.36 20.99
C HIS A 113 -6.18 11.21 21.75
N ARG A 114 -6.47 11.51 23.03
CA ARG A 114 -5.46 12.11 23.90
C ARG A 114 -4.44 11.04 24.28
N ILE A 115 -3.16 11.31 24.05
CA ILE A 115 -2.06 10.44 24.46
C ILE A 115 -1.43 11.08 25.69
N ASN A 116 -1.63 10.47 26.86
CA ASN A 116 -0.92 10.88 28.08
C ASN A 116 0.38 10.07 28.19
N MET A 117 1.51 10.70 27.89
CA MET A 117 2.82 10.06 28.03
C MET A 117 3.31 10.24 29.47
N LYS A 118 3.26 9.17 30.28
CA LYS A 118 3.88 9.16 31.60
C LYS A 118 5.41 9.18 31.46
N PRO A 119 6.15 9.99 32.24
CA PRO A 119 7.60 10.01 32.17
C PRO A 119 8.19 8.63 32.47
N LEU A 120 9.11 8.18 31.61
CA LEU A 120 9.83 6.93 31.75
C LEU A 120 10.89 7.08 32.84
N SER A 121 10.55 6.68 34.07
CA SER A 121 11.50 6.48 35.16
C SER A 121 11.45 5.03 35.64
N MET A 122 12.54 4.61 36.29
CA MET A 122 12.59 3.38 37.08
C MET A 122 13.34 3.61 38.38
N THR A 123 12.99 2.81 39.38
CA THR A 123 13.66 2.79 40.69
C THR A 123 14.82 1.78 40.69
N PRO A 124 15.84 1.94 41.55
CA PRO A 124 16.95 0.99 41.65
C PRO A 124 16.50 -0.45 41.95
N THR A 125 15.49 -0.58 42.79
CA THR A 125 14.85 -1.86 43.14
C THR A 125 14.18 -2.53 41.94
N GLU A 126 13.53 -1.76 41.06
CA GLU A 126 12.96 -2.27 39.80
C GLU A 126 14.05 -2.83 38.88
N VAL A 127 15.16 -2.11 38.71
CA VAL A 127 16.29 -2.57 37.87
C VAL A 127 16.80 -3.92 38.37
N LYS A 128 17.03 -4.03 39.69
CA LYS A 128 17.51 -5.26 40.32
C LYS A 128 16.50 -6.40 40.19
N ALA A 129 15.20 -6.11 40.37
CA ALA A 129 14.14 -7.10 40.26
C ALA A 129 14.03 -7.69 38.85
N ILE A 130 14.21 -6.87 37.80
CA ILE A 130 14.20 -7.36 36.40
C ILE A 130 15.32 -8.38 36.19
N ARG A 131 16.55 -8.06 36.62
CA ARG A 131 17.70 -8.97 36.50
C ARG A 131 17.46 -10.28 37.26
N GLU A 132 16.97 -10.20 38.48
CA GLU A 132 16.72 -11.37 39.34
C GLU A 132 15.61 -12.26 38.78
N LYS A 133 14.54 -11.68 38.23
CA LYS A 133 13.46 -12.40 37.55
C LYS A 133 13.98 -13.23 36.37
N LEU A 134 14.99 -12.71 35.66
CA LEU A 134 15.63 -13.36 34.53
C LEU A 134 16.73 -14.35 34.95
N LYS A 135 17.03 -14.44 36.25
CA LYS A 135 18.06 -15.30 36.84
C LYS A 135 19.46 -15.07 36.24
N LEU A 136 19.77 -13.82 35.91
CA LEU A 136 21.06 -13.43 35.34
C LEU A 136 21.99 -12.82 36.39
N SER A 137 23.29 -13.07 36.24
CA SER A 137 24.32 -12.34 37.01
C SER A 137 24.42 -10.90 36.51
N GLN A 138 24.96 -9.99 37.34
CA GLN A 138 25.15 -8.59 36.94
C GLN A 138 26.00 -8.47 35.68
N ALA A 139 27.08 -9.24 35.56
CA ALA A 139 27.96 -9.19 34.39
C ALA A 139 27.23 -9.62 33.10
N VAL A 140 26.49 -10.72 33.15
CA VAL A 140 25.75 -11.24 31.99
C VAL A 140 24.64 -10.28 31.58
N PHE A 141 23.90 -9.74 32.55
CA PHE A 141 22.83 -8.78 32.24
C PHE A 141 23.36 -7.46 31.68
N ALA A 142 24.50 -6.98 32.18
CA ALA A 142 25.16 -5.80 31.64
C ALA A 142 25.61 -6.01 30.18
N GLN A 143 26.11 -7.20 29.86
CA GLN A 143 26.49 -7.58 28.50
C GLN A 143 25.29 -7.51 27.53
N TYR A 144 24.14 -8.08 27.91
CA TYR A 144 22.92 -8.02 27.08
C TYR A 144 22.41 -6.59 26.84
N LEU A 145 22.62 -5.68 27.80
CA LEU A 145 22.21 -4.29 27.69
C LEU A 145 23.27 -3.39 27.05
N HIS A 146 24.39 -3.96 26.59
CA HIS A 146 25.56 -3.23 26.10
C HIS A 146 25.99 -2.09 27.03
N THR A 147 26.03 -2.36 28.33
CA THR A 147 26.42 -1.39 29.37
C THR A 147 27.54 -1.96 30.25
N GLY A 148 28.26 -1.08 30.96
CA GLY A 148 29.28 -1.51 31.90
C GLY A 148 28.69 -2.19 33.14
N VAL A 149 29.37 -3.19 33.69
CA VAL A 149 28.96 -3.86 34.94
C VAL A 149 28.86 -2.86 36.09
N THR A 150 29.81 -1.93 36.18
CA THR A 150 29.82 -0.83 37.15
C THR A 150 28.64 0.12 36.96
N THR A 151 28.26 0.38 35.71
CA THR A 151 27.08 1.21 35.38
C THR A 151 25.79 0.53 35.85
N LEU A 152 25.63 -0.76 35.59
CA LEU A 152 24.49 -1.54 36.07
C LEU A 152 24.45 -1.58 37.61
N GLN A 153 25.59 -1.77 38.27
CA GLN A 153 25.70 -1.72 39.74
C GLN A 153 25.27 -0.36 40.29
N ASN A 154 25.74 0.73 39.69
CA ASN A 154 25.36 2.09 40.08
C ASN A 154 23.85 2.32 39.91
N TRP A 155 23.22 1.72 38.90
CA TRP A 155 21.76 1.76 38.72
C TRP A 155 21.02 0.94 39.79
N GLU A 156 21.46 -0.28 40.08
CA GLU A 156 20.85 -1.15 41.11
C GLU A 156 21.01 -0.58 42.53
N GLN A 157 22.09 0.15 42.80
CA GLN A 157 22.36 0.81 44.09
C GLN A 157 21.75 2.23 44.19
N GLY A 158 21.27 2.79 43.09
CA GLY A 158 20.69 4.14 43.05
C GLY A 158 21.70 5.28 43.07
N LEU A 159 22.99 4.98 42.89
CA LEU A 159 24.05 5.98 42.71
C LEU A 159 23.93 6.72 41.37
N ALA A 160 23.33 6.07 40.37
CA ALA A 160 23.04 6.66 39.07
C ALA A 160 21.66 6.23 38.56
N LYS A 161 21.06 7.00 37.66
CA LYS A 161 19.79 6.67 37.00
C LYS A 161 20.04 6.21 35.57
N PRO A 162 19.35 5.16 35.08
CA PRO A 162 19.42 4.79 33.67
C PRO A 162 18.89 5.92 32.79
N ASN A 163 19.47 6.07 31.59
CA ASN A 163 18.97 7.03 30.60
C ASN A 163 17.60 6.60 30.05
N LYS A 164 16.90 7.48 29.31
CA LYS A 164 15.54 7.21 28.82
C LYS A 164 15.46 5.95 27.94
N GLN A 165 16.49 5.70 27.14
CA GLN A 165 16.59 4.54 26.27
C GLN A 165 16.78 3.25 27.07
N ALA A 166 17.66 3.26 28.07
CA ALA A 166 17.91 2.15 28.98
C ALA A 166 16.66 1.83 29.80
N VAL A 167 15.94 2.84 30.30
CA VAL A 167 14.64 2.64 30.95
C VAL A 167 13.64 1.96 30.01
N LEU A 168 13.57 2.38 28.75
CA LEU A 168 12.69 1.77 27.77
C LEU A 168 13.05 0.30 27.50
N LEU A 169 14.33 0.01 27.29
CA LEU A 169 14.83 -1.35 27.06
C LEU A 169 14.56 -2.25 28.27
N LEU A 170 14.84 -1.77 29.48
CA LEU A 170 14.57 -2.52 30.70
C LEU A 170 13.07 -2.83 30.86
N LYS A 171 12.19 -1.87 30.55
CA LYS A 171 10.73 -2.10 30.54
C LYS A 171 10.26 -3.02 29.41
N MET A 172 10.91 -3.01 28.26
CA MET A 172 10.64 -3.95 27.17
C MET A 172 11.02 -5.37 27.59
N VAL A 173 12.21 -5.54 28.16
CA VAL A 173 12.71 -6.83 28.67
C VAL A 173 11.83 -7.35 29.81
N GLU A 174 11.37 -6.48 30.71
CA GLU A 174 10.43 -6.84 31.78
C GLU A 174 9.12 -7.42 31.25
N LYS A 175 8.56 -6.81 30.19
CA LYS A 175 7.31 -7.23 29.55
C LYS A 175 7.47 -8.45 28.65
N ARG A 176 8.59 -8.56 27.95
CA ARG A 176 8.89 -9.65 27.01
C ARG A 176 10.34 -10.12 27.21
N PRO A 177 10.57 -11.10 28.10
CA PRO A 177 11.91 -11.65 28.37
C PRO A 177 12.66 -12.14 27.13
N ASP A 178 11.93 -12.65 26.12
CA ASP A 178 12.50 -13.17 24.87
C ASP A 178 13.30 -12.13 24.09
N THR A 179 13.05 -10.83 24.32
CA THR A 179 13.79 -9.73 23.69
C THR A 179 15.28 -9.74 24.05
N LEU A 180 15.69 -10.39 25.15
CA LEU A 180 17.10 -10.58 25.45
C LEU A 180 17.83 -11.42 24.39
N ASN A 181 17.16 -12.42 23.80
CA ASN A 181 17.75 -13.22 22.74
C ASN A 181 17.91 -12.40 21.46
N GLU A 182 16.95 -11.51 21.18
CA GLU A 182 17.03 -10.57 20.06
C GLU A 182 18.20 -9.60 20.28
N LEU A 183 18.41 -9.09 21.50
CA LEU A 183 19.55 -8.24 21.87
C LEU A 183 20.89 -8.99 21.80
N ALA A 184 20.92 -10.28 22.16
CA ALA A 184 22.13 -11.10 22.09
C ALA A 184 22.70 -11.27 20.68
N GLY A 185 21.82 -11.16 19.67
CA GLY A 185 22.15 -11.34 18.27
C GLY A 185 22.53 -10.05 17.53
N LEU A 186 22.51 -8.90 18.21
CA LEU A 186 22.94 -7.60 17.68
C LEU A 186 24.44 -7.39 17.91
#